data_AF-A0AAV7KXL3-F1
#
_entry.id   AF-A0AAV7KXL3-F1
#
_cell.length_a   1.000
_cell.length_b   1.000
_cell.length_c   1.000
_cell.angle_alpha   90.00
_cell.angle_beta   90.00
_cell.angle_gamma   90.00
#
_symmetry.space_group_name_H-M   'P 1'
#
loop_
_entity.id
_entity.type
_entity.pdbx_description
1 polymer ?
#
loop_
_entity_poly.entity_id
_entity_poly.type
_entity_poly.pdbx_seq_one_letter_code
_entity_poly.pdbx_strand_id
1 'polypeptide(L)'
;MLRADSLEVRGGFEKSHTNQMEIRGLCKVLRKKIDELAGRKAALKEEVGDLKAAVERNKENIQSLKVGEESVMTKVESLENNQRRNNLRFLRVPEGMEGDDLKRLVVRLIKQGI
;
A
#
# COMPACT_ATOMS: atom_id res chain seq x y z
N MET A 1 33.48 70.68 -24.57
CA MET A 1 32.19 70.06 -24.20
C MET A 1 31.86 68.88 -25.10
N LEU A 2 31.61 69.07 -26.41
CA LEU A 2 31.16 68.01 -27.33
C LEU A 2 31.91 66.65 -27.31
N ARG A 3 33.22 66.62 -27.06
CA ARG A 3 33.99 65.35 -26.96
C ARG A 3 33.71 64.56 -25.69
N ALA A 4 33.42 65.23 -24.57
CA ALA A 4 33.12 64.57 -23.30
C ALA A 4 31.75 63.89 -23.37
N ASP A 5 30.75 64.60 -23.87
CA ASP A 5 29.38 64.09 -24.05
C ASP A 5 29.35 62.87 -24.99
N SER A 6 30.16 62.89 -26.06
CA SER A 6 30.27 61.77 -27.00
C SER A 6 30.90 60.51 -26.36
N LEU A 7 31.87 60.66 -25.46
CA LEU A 7 32.47 59.54 -24.73
C LEU A 7 31.50 58.94 -23.70
N GLU A 8 30.72 59.79 -23.02
CA GLU A 8 29.72 59.35 -22.05
C GLU A 8 28.59 58.55 -22.70
N VAL A 9 28.07 59.02 -23.84
CA VAL A 9 27.05 58.29 -24.64
C VAL A 9 27.59 56.94 -25.10
N ARG A 10 28.85 56.89 -25.57
CA ARG A 10 29.48 55.64 -25.98
C ARG A 10 29.61 54.64 -24.82
N GLY A 11 30.05 55.09 -23.66
CA GLY A 11 30.14 54.25 -22.46
C GLY A 11 28.77 53.73 -21.99
N GLY A 12 27.73 54.55 -22.13
CA GLY A 12 26.33 54.14 -21.88
C GLY A 12 25.85 53.07 -22.85
N PHE A 13 26.17 53.21 -24.14
CA PHE A 13 25.83 52.21 -25.16
C PHE A 13 26.53 50.88 -24.93
N GLU A 14 27.83 50.90 -24.63
CA GLU A 14 28.62 49.70 -24.35
C GLU A 14 28.06 48.94 -23.13
N LYS A 15 27.73 49.65 -22.04
CA LYS A 15 27.08 49.05 -20.85
C LYS A 15 25.69 48.49 -21.15
N SER A 16 24.89 49.19 -21.96
CA SER A 16 23.57 48.70 -22.35
C SER A 16 23.69 47.43 -23.19
N HIS A 17 24.67 47.38 -24.08
CA HIS A 17 24.93 46.23 -24.93
C HIS A 17 25.39 45.00 -24.14
N THR A 18 26.28 45.17 -23.15
CA THR A 18 26.70 44.07 -22.26
C THR A 18 25.51 43.53 -21.45
N ASN A 19 24.71 44.42 -20.86
CA ASN A 19 23.53 44.02 -20.09
C ASN A 19 22.52 43.25 -20.96
N GLN A 20 22.30 43.67 -22.21
CA GLN A 20 21.44 42.94 -23.14
C GLN A 20 21.98 41.53 -23.45
N MET A 21 23.30 41.36 -23.59
CA MET A 21 23.90 40.05 -23.82
C MET A 21 23.76 39.13 -22.60
N GLU A 22 23.98 39.66 -21.39
CA GLU A 22 23.80 38.91 -20.14
C GLU A 22 22.35 38.47 -19.95
N ILE A 23 21.38 39.38 -20.15
CA ILE A 23 19.94 39.06 -20.08
C ILE A 23 19.58 37.96 -21.07
N ARG A 24 20.06 38.05 -22.33
CA ARG A 24 19.83 36.98 -23.32
C ARG A 24 20.43 35.65 -22.88
N GLY A 25 21.61 35.67 -22.27
CA GLY A 25 22.24 34.48 -21.68
C GLY A 25 21.37 33.85 -20.59
N LEU A 26 20.93 34.65 -19.62
CA LEU A 26 20.04 34.22 -18.55
C LEU A 26 18.71 33.67 -19.07
N CYS A 27 18.10 34.33 -20.06
CA CYS A 27 16.87 33.84 -20.69
C CYS A 27 17.05 32.45 -21.32
N LYS A 28 18.19 32.19 -21.98
CA LYS A 28 18.49 30.87 -22.54
C LYS A 28 18.63 29.81 -21.45
N VAL A 29 19.29 30.14 -20.34
CA VAL A 29 19.46 29.22 -19.20
C VAL A 29 18.10 28.93 -18.54
N LEU A 30 17.28 29.96 -18.31
CA LEU A 30 15.95 29.79 -17.72
C LEU A 30 15.05 28.94 -18.61
N ARG A 31 15.09 29.13 -19.94
CA ARG A 31 14.33 28.30 -20.88
C ARG A 31 14.71 26.82 -20.76
N LYS A 32 16.00 26.50 -20.75
CA LYS A 32 16.47 25.11 -20.54
C LYS A 32 15.95 24.52 -19.23
N LYS A 33 16.03 25.27 -18.12
CA LYS A 33 15.51 24.82 -16.83
C LYS A 33 13.99 24.57 -16.86
N ILE A 34 13.24 25.42 -17.55
CA ILE A 34 11.79 25.24 -17.71
C ILE A 34 11.51 23.94 -18.47
N ASP A 35 12.23 23.68 -19.55
CA ASP A 35 12.06 22.46 -20.35
C ASP A 35 12.41 21.20 -19.53
N GLU A 36 13.50 21.24 -18.75
CA GLU A 36 13.89 20.16 -17.84
C GLU A 36 12.83 19.89 -16.76
N LEU A 37 12.30 20.95 -16.14
CA LEU A 37 11.25 20.83 -15.13
C LEU A 37 9.94 20.31 -15.73
N ALA A 38 9.61 20.71 -16.95
CA ALA A 38 8.45 20.19 -17.67
C ALA A 38 8.59 18.68 -17.93
N GLY A 39 9.78 18.24 -18.35
CA GLY A 39 10.09 16.81 -18.52
C GLY A 39 9.95 16.02 -17.21
N ARG A 40 10.54 16.52 -16.11
CA ARG A 40 10.41 15.90 -14.78
C ARG A 40 8.96 15.82 -14.32
N LYS A 41 8.18 16.89 -14.53
CA LYS A 41 6.76 16.92 -14.20
C LYS A 41 5.97 15.87 -14.97
N ALA A 42 6.27 15.66 -16.25
CA ALA A 42 5.63 14.64 -17.07
C ALA A 42 5.93 13.23 -16.54
N ALA A 43 7.20 12.92 -16.28
CA ALA A 43 7.62 11.63 -15.73
C ALA A 43 6.97 11.34 -14.37
N LEU A 44 6.95 12.30 -13.45
CA LEU A 44 6.28 12.15 -12.15
C LEU A 44 4.77 11.90 -12.31
N LYS A 45 4.12 12.52 -13.29
CA LYS A 45 2.69 12.32 -13.55
C LYS A 45 2.41 10.89 -14.03
N GLU A 46 3.29 10.34 -14.85
CA GLU A 46 3.22 8.95 -15.31
C GLU A 46 3.42 7.97 -14.15
N GLU A 47 4.49 8.16 -13.36
CA GLU A 47 4.78 7.33 -12.18
C GLU A 47 3.62 7.32 -11.16
N VAL A 48 3.02 8.49 -10.90
CA VAL A 48 1.83 8.59 -10.04
C VAL A 48 0.64 7.84 -10.65
N GLY A 49 0.50 7.83 -11.97
CA GLY A 49 -0.52 7.04 -12.67
C GLY A 49 -0.33 5.54 -12.45
N ASP A 50 0.89 5.05 -12.63
CA ASP A 50 1.25 3.65 -12.44
C ASP A 50 1.05 3.20 -10.99
N LEU A 51 1.47 4.03 -10.03
CA LEU A 51 1.27 3.77 -8.61
C LEU A 51 -0.21 3.69 -8.24
N LYS A 52 -1.06 4.57 -8.79
CA LYS A 52 -2.52 4.50 -8.57
C LYS A 52 -3.09 3.19 -9.12
N ALA A 53 -2.69 2.78 -10.32
CA ALA A 53 -3.13 1.53 -10.91
C ALA A 53 -2.66 0.31 -10.08
N ALA A 54 -1.44 0.35 -9.54
CA ALA A 54 -0.93 -0.69 -8.65
C ALA A 54 -1.70 -0.76 -7.32
N VAL A 55 -2.07 0.39 -6.75
CA VAL A 55 -2.89 0.45 -5.53
C VAL A 55 -4.26 -0.19 -5.75
N GLU A 56 -4.94 0.09 -6.87
CA GLU A 56 -6.24 -0.53 -7.15
C GLU A 56 -6.13 -2.05 -7.33
N ARG A 57 -5.14 -2.52 -8.09
CA ARG A 57 -4.86 -3.97 -8.21
C ARG A 57 -4.61 -4.63 -6.85
N ASN A 58 -3.87 -3.97 -5.97
CA ASN A 58 -3.61 -4.51 -4.63
C ASN A 58 -4.88 -4.54 -3.76
N LYS A 59 -5.77 -3.55 -3.89
CA LYS A 59 -7.06 -3.57 -3.19
C LYS A 59 -7.93 -4.74 -3.63
N GLU A 60 -8.02 -4.98 -4.95
CA GLU A 60 -8.74 -6.12 -5.52
C GLU A 60 -8.17 -7.44 -4.99
N ASN A 61 -6.84 -7.60 -5.04
CA ASN A 61 -6.17 -8.79 -4.51
C ASN A 61 -6.46 -9.02 -3.02
N ILE A 62 -6.43 -7.97 -2.19
CA ILE A 62 -6.75 -8.06 -0.76
C ILE A 62 -8.20 -8.50 -0.56
N GLN A 63 -9.14 -7.99 -1.36
CA GLN A 63 -10.54 -8.41 -1.27
C GLN A 63 -10.70 -9.89 -1.64
N SER A 64 -10.06 -10.34 -2.72
CA SER A 64 -10.08 -11.76 -3.11
C SER A 64 -9.48 -12.66 -2.02
N LEU A 65 -8.38 -12.23 -1.39
CA LEU A 65 -7.76 -12.98 -0.30
C LEU A 65 -8.68 -13.08 0.92
N LYS A 66 -9.38 -12.01 1.30
CA LYS A 66 -10.35 -12.04 2.41
C LYS A 66 -11.49 -13.02 2.15
N VAL A 67 -12.03 -13.05 0.93
CA VAL A 67 -13.07 -14.02 0.55
C VAL A 67 -12.50 -15.46 0.59
N GLY A 68 -11.26 -15.65 0.13
CA GLY A 68 -10.57 -16.93 0.22
C GLY A 68 -10.38 -17.41 1.65
N GLU A 69 -9.93 -16.52 2.54
CA GLU A 69 -9.75 -16.77 3.97
C GLU A 69 -11.08 -17.20 4.63
N GLU A 70 -12.16 -16.46 4.40
CA GLU A 70 -13.48 -16.77 4.94
C GLU A 70 -13.98 -18.16 4.47
N SER A 71 -13.74 -18.50 3.20
CA SER A 71 -14.06 -19.81 2.65
C SER A 71 -13.28 -20.93 3.33
N VAL A 72 -11.98 -20.72 3.58
CA VAL A 72 -11.14 -21.70 4.29
C VAL A 72 -11.60 -21.85 5.73
N MET A 73 -11.88 -20.75 6.43
CA MET A 73 -12.38 -20.78 7.81
C MET A 73 -13.68 -21.58 7.93
N THR A 74 -14.63 -21.33 7.03
CA THR A 74 -15.90 -22.08 6.97
C THR A 74 -15.67 -23.59 6.74
N LYS A 75 -14.72 -23.94 5.87
CA LYS A 75 -14.36 -25.34 5.62
C LYS A 75 -13.72 -25.99 6.84
N VAL A 76 -12.82 -25.29 7.52
CA VAL A 76 -12.17 -25.78 8.76
C VAL A 76 -13.22 -26.05 9.82
N GLU A 77 -14.13 -25.11 10.06
CA GLU A 77 -15.22 -25.28 11.03
C GLU A 77 -16.10 -26.48 10.70
N SER A 78 -16.47 -26.65 9.42
CA SER A 78 -17.23 -27.81 8.96
C SER A 78 -16.48 -29.13 9.21
N LEU A 79 -15.18 -29.17 8.94
CA LEU A 79 -14.35 -30.35 9.19
C LEU A 79 -14.23 -30.66 10.68
N GLU A 80 -14.04 -29.66 11.54
CA GLU A 80 -14.00 -29.85 12.99
C GLU A 80 -15.33 -30.37 13.54
N ASN A 81 -16.45 -29.81 13.06
CA ASN A 81 -17.79 -30.27 13.43
C ASN A 81 -18.03 -31.71 12.96
N ASN A 82 -17.62 -32.05 11.74
CA ASN A 82 -17.72 -33.42 11.24
C ASN A 82 -16.86 -34.40 12.03
N GLN A 83 -15.64 -34.00 12.40
CA GLN A 83 -14.73 -34.82 13.21
C GLN A 83 -15.31 -35.09 14.61
N ARG A 84 -16.00 -34.10 15.20
CA ARG A 84 -16.60 -34.21 16.54
C ARG A 84 -18.05 -34.70 16.54
N ARG A 85 -18.65 -34.94 15.38
CA ARG A 85 -20.09 -35.24 15.23
C ARG A 85 -20.59 -36.39 16.09
N ASN A 86 -19.75 -37.41 16.29
CA ASN A 86 -20.09 -38.59 17.07
C ASN A 86 -19.44 -38.60 18.48
N ASN A 87 -18.80 -37.50 18.87
CA ASN A 87 -18.15 -37.40 20.16
C ASN A 87 -19.14 -36.88 21.19
N LEU A 88 -19.27 -37.59 22.32
CA LEU A 88 -20.03 -37.14 23.48
C LEU A 88 -19.06 -36.62 24.54
N ARG A 89 -19.39 -35.49 25.17
CA ARG A 89 -18.65 -34.96 26.32
C ARG A 89 -19.44 -35.22 27.59
N PHE A 90 -18.85 -36.00 28.50
CA PHE A 90 -19.37 -36.19 29.85
C PHE A 90 -18.73 -35.13 30.76
N LEU A 91 -19.57 -34.29 31.38
CA LEU A 91 -19.13 -33.26 32.34
C LEU A 91 -19.29 -33.79 33.76
N ARG A 92 -18.44 -33.32 34.69
CA ARG A 92 -18.47 -33.68 36.13
C ARG A 92 -18.20 -35.16 36.43
N VAL A 93 -17.39 -35.81 35.59
CA VAL A 93 -16.85 -37.13 35.93
C VAL A 93 -15.77 -36.95 37.01
N PRO A 94 -15.83 -37.68 38.13
CA PRO A 94 -14.80 -37.61 39.18
C PRO A 94 -13.40 -37.89 38.65
N GLU A 95 -12.45 -37.04 39.02
CA GLU A 95 -11.02 -37.22 38.72
C GLU A 95 -10.53 -38.48 39.45
N GLY A 96 -10.13 -39.50 38.69
CA GLY A 96 -9.76 -40.83 39.20
C GLY A 96 -10.58 -41.98 38.60
N MET A 97 -11.69 -41.70 37.90
CA MET A 97 -12.38 -42.71 37.08
C MET A 97 -11.66 -42.88 35.74
N GLU A 98 -11.11 -44.07 35.50
CA GLU A 98 -10.39 -44.40 34.27
C GLU A 98 -10.80 -45.77 33.72
N GLY A 99 -10.45 -46.04 32.45
CA GLY A 99 -10.60 -47.36 31.83
C GLY A 99 -11.99 -47.98 32.00
N ASP A 100 -12.07 -49.06 32.79
CA ASP A 100 -13.31 -49.82 33.00
C ASP A 100 -14.34 -49.09 33.87
N ASP A 101 -13.93 -48.18 34.76
CA ASP A 101 -14.86 -47.38 35.57
C ASP A 101 -15.66 -46.43 34.68
N LEU A 102 -15.02 -45.84 33.67
CA LEU A 102 -15.67 -45.02 32.64
C LEU A 102 -16.66 -45.85 31.81
N LYS A 103 -16.28 -47.06 31.38
CA LYS A 103 -17.20 -47.94 30.63
C LYS A 103 -18.45 -48.30 31.45
N ARG A 104 -18.26 -48.65 32.74
CA ARG A 104 -19.39 -48.96 33.65
C ARG A 104 -20.28 -47.75 33.87
N LEU A 105 -19.69 -46.56 33.98
CA LEU A 105 -20.44 -45.30 34.07
C LEU A 105 -21.30 -45.09 32.82
N VAL A 106 -20.72 -45.21 31.62
CA VAL A 106 -21.46 -45.06 30.35
C VAL A 106 -22.60 -46.07 30.23
N VAL A 107 -22.36 -47.35 30.53
CA VAL A 107 -23.42 -48.38 30.50
C VAL A 107 -24.53 -48.09 31.51
N ARG A 108 -24.17 -47.62 32.72
CA ARG A 108 -25.15 -47.26 33.74
C ARG A 108 -26.02 -46.08 33.29
N LEU A 109 -25.40 -45.07 32.69
CA LEU A 109 -26.06 -43.91 32.13
C LEU A 109 -27.05 -44.30 31.02
N ILE A 110 -26.66 -45.18 30.08
CA ILE A 110 -27.58 -45.71 29.05
C ILE A 110 -28.78 -46.44 29.68
N LYS A 111 -28.53 -47.27 30.71
CA LYS A 111 -29.58 -48.04 31.39
C LYS A 111 -30.52 -47.19 32.23
N GLN A 112 -30.01 -46.11 32.82
CA GLN A 112 -30.79 -45.17 33.62
C GLN A 112 -31.60 -44.20 32.75
N GLY A 113 -31.37 -44.21 31.44
CA GLY A 113 -31.90 -43.19 30.54
C GLY A 113 -31.20 -41.87 30.82
N ILE A 114 -30.03 -41.69 30.22
CA ILE A 114 -29.82 -40.41 29.52
C ILE A 114 -30.81 -40.40 28.36
#